data_AF-A0A0U3BK13-F1
#
_entry.id   AF-A0A0U3BK13-F1
#
_cell.length_a   1.000
_cell.length_b   1.000
_cell.length_c   1.000
_cell.angle_alpha   90.00
_cell.angle_beta   90.00
_cell.angle_gamma   90.00
#
_symmetry.space_group_name_H-M   'P 1'
#
loop_
_entity.id
_entity.type
_entity.pdbx_description
1 polymer ?
#
loop_
_entity_poly.entity_id
_entity_poly.type
_entity_poly.pdbx_seq_one_letter_code
_entity_poly.pdbx_strand_id
1 'polypeptide(L)'
;KLTPEDLKQDDMPACYKQCILKKIGLLNDAGAYDHDEVKKQMAMYTQSTDENDKLINMLDDCFEGKEQMKSDKDEEAKRIDMIFECLKNSQGL
;
A
#
# COMPACT_ATOMS: atom_id res chain seq x y z
N LYS A 1 6.73 16.52 1.84
CA LYS A 1 5.34 16.14 1.49
C LYS A 1 5.43 15.48 0.12
N LEU A 2 4.90 14.25 -0.06
CA LEU A 2 4.65 13.74 -1.40
C LEU A 2 3.52 14.59 -2.01
N THR A 3 3.66 14.96 -3.27
CA THR A 3 2.63 15.64 -4.05
C THR A 3 1.84 14.61 -4.87
N PRO A 4 0.59 14.90 -5.26
CA PRO A 4 -0.16 14.05 -6.20
C PRO A 4 0.54 13.85 -7.55
N GLU A 5 1.44 14.76 -7.93
CA GLU A 5 2.23 14.67 -9.16
C GLU A 5 3.37 13.65 -9.06
N ASP A 6 3.87 13.38 -7.84
CA ASP A 6 4.87 12.33 -7.56
C ASP A 6 4.28 10.91 -7.67
N LEU A 7 2.94 10.80 -7.83
CA LEU A 7 2.20 9.55 -8.01
C LEU A 7 1.88 9.25 -9.48
N LYS A 8 2.41 10.00 -10.46
CA LYS A 8 2.25 9.63 -11.89
C LYS A 8 2.82 8.22 -12.12
N GLN A 9 1.93 7.31 -12.49
CA GLN A 9 1.83 5.99 -11.86
C GLN A 9 2.47 4.85 -12.66
N ASP A 10 2.77 5.04 -13.94
CA ASP A 10 3.09 3.92 -14.84
C ASP A 10 4.60 3.61 -14.96
N ASP A 11 5.50 4.52 -14.55
CA ASP A 11 6.97 4.35 -14.68
C ASP A 11 7.73 4.38 -13.34
N MET A 12 7.05 4.33 -12.20
CA MET A 12 7.74 4.33 -10.90
C MET A 12 8.46 2.99 -10.68
N PRO A 13 9.76 2.99 -10.35
CA PRO A 13 10.47 1.77 -9.99
C PRO A 13 9.83 1.08 -8.77
N ALA A 14 9.79 -0.25 -8.77
CA ALA A 14 9.20 -1.03 -7.68
C ALA A 14 9.79 -0.68 -6.29
N CYS A 15 11.10 -0.42 -6.22
CA CYS A 15 11.74 0.03 -4.97
C CYS A 15 11.20 1.39 -4.48
N TYR A 16 10.84 2.29 -5.40
CA TYR A 16 10.27 3.59 -5.05
C TYR A 16 8.82 3.44 -4.57
N LYS A 17 8.03 2.62 -5.27
CA LYS A 17 6.68 2.22 -4.85
C LYS A 17 6.68 1.62 -3.44
N GLN A 18 7.59 0.69 -3.16
CA GLN A 18 7.76 0.10 -1.83
C GLN A 18 8.15 1.15 -0.78
N CYS A 19 9.07 2.07 -1.12
CA CYS A 19 9.47 3.16 -0.23
C CYS A 19 8.28 4.06 0.15
N ILE A 20 7.40 4.37 -0.81
CA ILE A 20 6.17 5.12 -0.54
C ILE A 20 5.30 4.36 0.46
N LEU A 21 5.00 3.08 0.20
CA LEU A 21 4.16 2.26 1.07
C LEU A 21 4.71 2.15 2.50
N LYS A 22 6.03 2.02 2.66
CA LYS A 22 6.68 2.08 3.98
C LYS A 22 6.52 3.44 4.64
N LYS A 23 6.73 4.53 3.89
CA LYS A 23 6.60 5.90 4.42
C LYS A 23 5.19 6.26 4.90
N ILE A 24 4.17 5.74 4.23
CA ILE A 24 2.77 5.98 4.61
C ILE A 24 2.26 4.94 5.62
N GLY A 25 3.11 4.02 6.08
CA GLY A 25 2.80 3.05 7.12
C GLY A 25 2.00 1.83 6.65
N LEU A 26 1.87 1.62 5.34
CA LEU A 26 1.20 0.43 4.79
C LEU A 26 2.09 -0.82 4.85
N LEU A 27 3.41 -0.63 4.78
CA LEU A 27 4.38 -1.71 4.94
C LEU A 27 5.30 -1.41 6.11
N ASN A 28 5.64 -2.43 6.88
CA ASN A 28 6.69 -2.33 7.90
C ASN A 28 8.10 -2.36 7.25
N ASP A 29 9.15 -2.26 8.07
CA ASP A 29 10.54 -2.25 7.59
C ASP A 29 10.93 -3.53 6.83
N ALA A 30 10.30 -4.66 7.19
CA ALA A 30 10.45 -5.94 6.50
C ALA A 30 9.64 -6.02 5.20
N GLY A 31 8.85 -4.98 4.86
CA GLY A 31 8.02 -4.95 3.67
C GLY A 31 6.73 -5.76 3.80
N ALA A 32 6.38 -6.20 5.01
CA ALA A 32 5.14 -6.91 5.27
C ALA A 32 4.02 -5.91 5.59
N TYR A 33 2.82 -6.23 5.10
CA TYR A 33 1.59 -5.52 5.42
C TYR A 33 1.17 -5.87 6.85
N ASP A 34 0.89 -4.85 7.65
CA ASP A 34 0.45 -4.99 9.04
C ASP A 34 -0.90 -4.28 9.18
N HIS A 35 -1.98 -5.06 9.04
CA HIS A 35 -3.36 -4.56 9.10
C HIS A 35 -3.61 -3.75 10.38
N ASP A 36 -3.09 -4.19 11.53
CA ASP A 36 -3.38 -3.55 12.82
C ASP A 36 -2.67 -2.20 12.93
N GLU A 37 -1.42 -2.10 12.48
CA GLU A 37 -0.71 -0.83 12.43
C GLU A 37 -1.31 0.11 11.38
N VAL A 38 -1.73 -0.41 10.21
CA VAL A 38 -2.42 0.39 9.17
C VAL A 38 -3.71 0.98 9.69
N LYS A 39 -4.55 0.17 10.35
CA LYS A 39 -5.80 0.62 10.96
C LYS A 39 -5.57 1.72 11.99
N LYS A 40 -4.54 1.56 12.82
CA LYS A 40 -4.14 2.57 13.83
C LYS A 40 -3.65 3.86 13.19
N GLN A 41 -2.88 3.80 12.11
CA GLN A 41 -2.42 4.99 11.39
C GLN A 41 -3.60 5.69 10.69
N MET A 42 -4.47 4.95 10.00
CA MET A 42 -5.64 5.49 9.30
C MET A 42 -6.63 6.20 10.23
N ALA A 43 -6.80 5.68 11.45
CA ALA A 43 -7.59 6.33 12.49
C ALA A 43 -7.08 7.73 12.87
N MET A 44 -5.82 8.08 12.57
CA MET A 44 -5.27 9.42 12.80
C MET A 44 -5.57 10.41 11.67
N TYR A 45 -5.90 9.93 10.47
CA TYR A 45 -6.03 10.77 9.26
C TYR A 45 -7.46 11.07 8.84
N THR A 46 -8.44 10.28 9.28
CA THR A 46 -9.84 10.51 8.89
C THR A 46 -10.74 10.70 10.11
N GLN A 47 -11.72 11.60 9.98
CA GLN A 47 -12.71 11.89 11.03
C GLN A 47 -13.98 11.04 10.88
N SER A 48 -14.05 10.19 9.85
CA SER A 48 -15.22 9.39 9.49
C SER A 48 -14.88 7.91 9.51
N THR A 49 -15.51 7.16 10.42
CA THR A 49 -15.32 5.71 10.57
C THR A 49 -15.65 4.93 9.30
N ASP A 50 -16.66 5.37 8.54
CA ASP A 50 -17.11 4.67 7.33
C ASP A 50 -16.10 4.77 6.16
N GLU A 51 -15.36 5.87 6.07
CA GLU A 51 -14.33 6.05 5.04
C GLU A 51 -13.06 5.27 5.41
N ASN A 52 -12.73 5.20 6.70
CA ASN A 52 -11.67 4.33 7.21
C ASN A 52 -11.94 2.87 6.91
N ASP A 53 -13.13 2.37 7.24
CA ASP A 53 -13.45 0.95 7.06
C ASP A 53 -13.43 0.57 5.57
N LYS A 54 -13.89 1.44 4.68
CA LYS A 54 -13.79 1.21 3.22
C LYS A 54 -12.33 1.17 2.74
N LEU A 55 -11.50 2.08 3.23
CA LEU A 55 -10.09 2.14 2.83
C LEU A 55 -9.31 0.95 3.39
N ILE A 56 -9.58 0.54 4.64
CA ILE A 56 -8.95 -0.64 5.26
C ILE A 56 -9.37 -1.91 4.52
N ASN A 57 -10.66 -2.10 4.23
CA ASN A 57 -11.13 -3.26 3.47
C ASN A 57 -10.50 -3.31 2.07
N MET A 58 -10.38 -2.16 1.39
CA MET A 58 -9.66 -2.09 0.10
C MET A 58 -8.19 -2.51 0.24
N LEU A 59 -7.51 -2.05 1.28
CA LEU A 59 -6.12 -2.40 1.53
C LEU A 59 -6.00 -3.89 1.82
N ASP A 60 -6.86 -4.43 2.67
CA ASP A 60 -6.90 -5.86 2.97
C ASP A 60 -7.10 -6.67 1.69
N ASP A 61 -8.08 -6.36 0.84
CA ASP A 61 -8.26 -7.04 -0.45
C ASP A 61 -7.01 -6.99 -1.34
N CYS A 62 -6.29 -5.86 -1.31
CA CYS A 62 -5.07 -5.68 -2.11
C CYS A 62 -3.84 -6.36 -1.52
N PHE A 63 -3.79 -6.64 -0.23
CA PHE A 63 -2.64 -7.23 0.47
C PHE A 63 -2.90 -8.66 0.98
N GLU A 64 -4.15 -9.14 0.98
CA GLU A 64 -4.54 -10.48 1.43
C GLU A 64 -3.88 -11.56 0.56
N GLY A 65 -3.33 -12.58 1.23
CA GLY A 65 -2.53 -13.63 0.57
C GLY A 65 -1.18 -13.14 0.02
N LYS A 66 -0.81 -11.86 0.25
CA LYS A 66 0.44 -11.24 -0.19
C LYS A 66 1.44 -10.98 0.95
N GLU A 67 1.35 -11.76 2.02
CA GLU A 67 2.01 -11.50 3.31
C GLU A 67 3.54 -11.79 3.35
N GLN A 68 4.08 -12.59 2.44
CA GLN A 68 5.51 -12.94 2.44
C GLN A 68 6.26 -12.28 1.29
N MET A 69 6.87 -11.11 1.53
CA MET A 69 7.99 -10.66 0.71
C MET A 69 9.16 -11.61 0.98
N LYS A 70 9.25 -12.69 0.19
CA LYS A 70 10.41 -13.58 0.24
C LYS A 70 11.62 -12.87 -0.34
N SER A 71 12.81 -13.32 0.03
CA SER A 71 14.11 -12.70 -0.27
C SER A 71 14.49 -12.60 -1.76
N ASP A 72 13.61 -12.98 -2.69
CA ASP A 72 13.82 -12.81 -4.13
C ASP A 72 13.33 -11.42 -4.55
N LYS A 73 14.29 -10.55 -4.90
CA LYS A 73 14.03 -9.16 -5.29
C LYS A 73 13.11 -9.03 -6.50
N ASP A 74 13.11 -10.01 -7.40
CA ASP A 74 12.27 -9.97 -8.60
C ASP A 74 10.81 -10.33 -8.26
N GLU A 75 10.60 -11.24 -7.32
CA GLU A 75 9.25 -11.56 -6.81
C GLU A 75 8.70 -10.42 -5.94
N GLU A 76 9.56 -9.79 -5.15
CA GLU A 76 9.24 -8.62 -4.34
C GLU A 76 8.77 -7.44 -5.20
N ALA A 77 9.50 -7.14 -6.28
CA ALA A 77 9.15 -6.09 -7.22
C ALA A 77 7.80 -6.33 -7.89
N LYS A 78 7.58 -7.55 -8.42
CA LYS A 78 6.30 -7.95 -9.05
C LYS A 78 5.13 -7.82 -8.10
N ARG A 79 5.30 -8.24 -6.84
CA ARG A 79 4.24 -8.12 -5.83
C ARG A 79 3.89 -6.67 -5.53
N ILE A 80 4.90 -5.80 -5.41
CA ILE A 80 4.68 -4.36 -5.21
C ILE A 80 3.92 -3.75 -6.39
N ASP A 81 4.26 -4.13 -7.62
CA ASP A 81 3.53 -3.68 -8.80
C ASP A 81 2.06 -4.14 -8.76
N MET A 82 1.79 -5.41 -8.44
CA MET A 82 0.43 -5.94 -8.31
C MET A 82 -0.37 -5.27 -7.19
N ILE A 83 0.27 -4.90 -6.09
CA ILE A 83 -0.36 -4.15 -4.99
C ILE A 83 -0.73 -2.75 -5.48
N PHE A 84 0.19 -2.04 -6.12
CA PHE A 84 -0.08 -0.72 -6.67
C PHE A 84 -1.19 -0.72 -7.73
N GLU A 85 -1.19 -1.72 -8.62
CA GLU A 85 -2.27 -1.90 -9.59
C GLU A 85 -3.62 -2.16 -8.92
N CYS A 86 -3.65 -2.99 -7.88
CA CYS A 86 -4.86 -3.22 -7.11
C CYS A 86 -5.38 -1.92 -6.49
N LEU A 87 -4.52 -1.14 -5.82
CA LEU A 87 -4.92 0.13 -5.21
C LEU A 87 -5.42 1.15 -6.25
N LYS A 88 -4.82 1.18 -7.44
CA LYS A 88 -5.25 2.00 -8.57
C LYS A 88 -6.68 1.63 -9.01
N ASN A 89 -6.93 0.33 -9.21
CA ASN A 89 -8.23 -0.15 -9.69
C ASN A 89 -9.33 -0.05 -8.62
N SER A 90 -8.98 -0.20 -7.34
CA SER A 90 -9.94 -0.12 -6.25
C SER A 90 -10.39 1.32 -5.93
N GLN A 91 -9.59 2.34 -6.26
CA GLN A 91 -9.96 3.75 -6.04
C GLN A 91 -10.99 4.31 -7.04
N GLY A 92 -11.37 3.59 -8.10
CA GLY A 92 -12.33 4.11 -9.08
C GLY A 92 -11.87 5.41 -9.76
N LEU A 93 -10.57 5.49 -10.07
CA LEU A 93 -9.99 6.48 -11.00
C LEU A 93 -9.71 5.83 -12.35
#